data_AF-A0AAV0Y3S6-F1
#
_entry.id   AF-A0AAV0Y3S6-F1
#
_cell.length_a   1.000
_cell.length_b   1.000
_cell.length_c   1.000
_cell.angle_alpha   90.00
_cell.angle_beta   90.00
_cell.angle_gamma   90.00
#
_symmetry.space_group_name_H-M   'P 1'
#
loop_
_entity.id
_entity.type
_entity.pdbx_description
1 polymer ?
#
loop_
_entity_poly.entity_id
_entity_poly.type
_entity_poly.pdbx_seq_one_letter_code
_entity_poly.pdbx_strand_id
1 'polypeptide(L)'
;MTRKYSSDLRRFSISLHFFSPRAYSFIREQFNSVLPHPQTLSKWYASVNAKPGICKEALNRLKLKCDNTANPVYCALIMDEVAIRKHVEWDGYKYHGYVDFGAQLNNESLEIATECLVFLLVSITESWKLPVAYFLCDHLSSMQKGNLVEQCLEQIHSTGIKVVSLTFMMAVLQT
;
A
#
# COMPACT_ATOMS: atom_id res chain seq x y z
N MET A 1 -11.30 28.30 -15.81
CA MET A 1 -11.94 27.01 -16.13
C MET A 1 -10.90 25.89 -15.96
N THR A 2 -11.11 24.94 -15.06
CA THR A 2 -10.23 23.77 -14.89
C THR A 2 -10.45 22.82 -16.06
N ARG A 3 -9.42 22.61 -16.87
CA ARG A 3 -9.44 21.63 -17.98
C ARG A 3 -9.65 20.24 -17.37
N LYS A 4 -10.80 19.62 -17.63
CA LYS A 4 -11.09 18.25 -17.16
C LYS A 4 -10.32 17.28 -18.05
N TYR A 5 -9.44 16.48 -17.44
CA TYR A 5 -8.73 15.41 -18.14
C TYR A 5 -9.61 14.16 -18.21
N SER A 6 -9.62 13.49 -19.36
CA SER A 6 -10.28 12.19 -19.53
C SER A 6 -9.65 11.13 -18.62
N SER A 7 -10.42 10.10 -18.23
CA SER A 7 -9.93 8.95 -17.48
C SER A 7 -8.74 8.26 -18.16
N ASP A 8 -8.78 8.13 -19.49
CA ASP A 8 -7.72 7.44 -20.25
C ASP A 8 -6.42 8.22 -20.23
N LEU A 9 -6.47 9.52 -20.49
CA LEU A 9 -5.30 10.40 -20.37
C LEU A 9 -4.74 10.45 -18.94
N ARG A 10 -5.60 10.45 -17.92
CA ARG A 10 -5.16 10.35 -16.52
C ARG A 10 -4.43 9.03 -16.28
N ARG A 11 -5.00 7.90 -16.70
CA ARG A 11 -4.39 6.57 -16.55
C ARG A 11 -3.04 6.51 -17.27
N PHE A 12 -3.00 6.91 -18.54
CA PHE A 12 -1.77 6.96 -19.33
C PHE A 12 -0.70 7.81 -18.68
N SER A 13 -1.05 9.03 -18.24
CA SER A 13 -0.10 9.97 -17.63
C SER A 13 0.49 9.42 -16.33
N ILE A 14 -0.36 8.87 -15.46
CA ILE A 14 0.07 8.27 -14.18
C ILE A 14 0.96 7.04 -14.45
N SER A 15 0.55 6.14 -15.35
CA SER A 15 1.33 4.95 -15.70
C SER A 15 2.69 5.31 -16.28
N LEU A 16 2.74 6.23 -17.24
CA LEU A 16 3.98 6.68 -17.87
C LEU A 16 4.93 7.31 -16.84
N HIS A 17 4.41 8.20 -15.99
CA HIS A 17 5.21 8.83 -14.94
C HIS A 17 5.69 7.83 -13.89
N PHE A 18 4.88 6.82 -13.55
CA PHE A 18 5.27 5.74 -12.65
C PHE A 18 6.42 4.90 -13.20
N PHE A 19 6.38 4.53 -14.49
CA PHE A 19 7.45 3.74 -15.12
C PHE A 19 8.71 4.56 -15.38
N SER A 20 8.57 5.82 -15.80
CA SER A 20 9.71 6.69 -16.07
C SER A 20 9.32 8.16 -16.00
N PRO A 21 9.64 8.85 -14.89
CA PRO A 21 9.49 10.30 -14.80
C PRO A 21 10.26 11.04 -15.88
N ARG A 22 11.42 10.51 -16.30
CA ARG A 22 12.24 11.08 -17.38
C ARG A 22 11.53 11.00 -18.73
N ALA A 23 10.96 9.83 -19.07
CA ALA A 23 10.20 9.69 -20.31
C ALA A 23 8.95 10.58 -20.31
N TYR A 24 8.29 10.70 -19.15
CA TYR A 24 7.16 11.62 -18.98
C TYR A 24 7.55 13.08 -19.27
N SER A 25 8.63 13.57 -18.65
CA SER A 25 9.14 14.93 -18.87
C SER A 25 9.55 15.16 -20.32
N PHE A 26 10.27 14.21 -20.92
CA PHE A 26 10.67 14.29 -22.32
C PHE A 26 9.47 14.41 -23.26
N ILE A 27 8.47 13.53 -23.13
CA ILE A 27 7.26 13.59 -23.96
C ILE A 27 6.51 14.91 -23.74
N ARG A 28 6.43 15.38 -22.49
CA ARG A 28 5.77 16.65 -22.17
C ARG A 28 6.47 17.84 -22.84
N GLU A 29 7.79 17.85 -22.88
CA GLU A 29 8.59 18.90 -23.51
C GLU A 29 8.50 18.86 -25.05
N GLN A 30 8.63 17.67 -25.64
CA GLN A 30 8.64 17.50 -27.10
C GLN A 30 7.26 17.72 -27.75
N PHE A 31 6.17 17.36 -27.05
CA PHE A 31 4.81 17.44 -27.59
C PHE A 31 4.02 18.60 -26.97
N ASN A 32 4.61 19.80 -26.90
CA ASN A 32 3.94 21.05 -26.51
C ASN A 32 3.06 20.95 -25.24
N SER A 33 3.54 20.28 -24.20
CA SER A 33 2.81 20.07 -22.93
C SER A 33 1.43 19.41 -23.09
N VAL A 34 1.27 18.48 -24.04
CA VAL A 34 0.06 17.64 -24.18
C VAL A 34 -0.23 16.84 -22.91
N LEU A 35 0.81 16.48 -22.16
CA LEU A 35 0.68 15.81 -20.87
C LEU A 35 0.43 16.81 -19.72
N PRO A 36 -0.37 16.43 -18.71
CA PRO A 36 -0.60 17.24 -17.53
C PRO A 36 0.68 17.71 -16.84
N HIS A 37 0.60 18.75 -16.02
CA HIS A 37 1.74 19.13 -15.18
C HIS A 37 1.97 18.06 -14.08
N PRO A 38 3.21 17.73 -13.68
CA PRO A 38 3.47 16.77 -12.60
C PRO A 38 2.73 17.07 -11.29
N GLN A 39 2.51 18.35 -10.95
CA GLN A 39 1.67 18.73 -9.79
C GLN A 39 0.21 18.22 -9.91
N THR A 40 -0.32 18.11 -11.13
CA THR A 40 -1.64 17.51 -11.38
C THR A 40 -1.60 16.01 -11.08
N LEU A 41 -0.52 15.32 -11.45
CA LEU A 41 -0.31 13.91 -11.12
C LEU A 41 -0.21 13.71 -9.61
N SER A 42 0.54 14.56 -8.89
CA SER A 42 0.61 14.51 -7.42
C SER A 42 -0.77 14.63 -6.78
N LYS A 43 -1.62 15.54 -7.26
CA LYS A 43 -3.02 15.66 -6.80
C LYS A 43 -3.84 14.40 -7.09
N TRP A 44 -3.60 13.74 -8.21
CA TRP A 44 -4.27 12.48 -8.53
C TRP A 44 -3.82 11.31 -7.65
N TYR A 45 -2.53 11.26 -7.27
CA TYR A 45 -2.02 10.27 -6.31
C TYR A 45 -2.57 10.49 -4.90
N ALA A 46 -2.74 11.74 -4.48
CA ALA A 46 -3.27 12.11 -3.16
C ALA A 46 -4.71 11.64 -2.89
N SER A 47 -5.41 11.10 -3.91
CA SER A 47 -6.78 10.57 -3.74
C SER A 47 -6.86 9.21 -3.06
N VAL A 48 -5.74 8.49 -2.90
CA VAL A 48 -5.71 7.18 -2.25
C VAL A 48 -5.18 7.33 -0.83
N ASN A 49 -5.92 6.81 0.16
CA ASN A 49 -5.50 6.88 1.56
C ASN A 49 -4.50 5.76 1.87
N ALA A 50 -3.21 6.03 1.65
CA ALA A 50 -2.13 5.08 1.90
C ALA A 50 -1.54 5.22 3.32
N LYS A 51 -2.35 5.49 4.34
CA LYS A 51 -1.89 5.57 5.74
C LYS A 51 -1.52 4.19 6.30
N PRO A 52 -0.67 4.12 7.36
CA PRO A 52 -0.40 2.88 8.06
C PRO A 52 -1.68 2.22 8.58
N GLY A 53 -1.64 0.89 8.70
CA GLY A 53 -2.75 0.03 9.02
C GLY A 53 -3.24 -0.79 7.84
N ILE A 54 -4.45 -1.35 8.01
CA ILE A 54 -5.13 -2.14 6.97
C ILE A 54 -5.74 -1.20 5.91
N CYS A 55 -5.40 -1.44 4.65
CA CYS A 55 -5.82 -0.64 3.50
C CYS A 55 -7.26 -0.97 3.11
N LYS A 56 -8.19 -0.07 3.44
CA LYS A 56 -9.63 -0.23 3.13
C LYS A 56 -9.88 -0.30 1.62
N GLU A 57 -9.15 0.49 0.83
CA GLU A 57 -9.24 0.48 -0.62
C GLU A 57 -8.81 -0.88 -1.20
N ALA A 58 -7.82 -1.55 -0.60
CA ALA A 58 -7.44 -2.90 -0.99
C ALA A 58 -8.59 -3.88 -0.68
N LEU A 59 -9.13 -3.87 0.54
CA LEU A 59 -10.26 -4.73 0.94
C LEU A 59 -11.49 -4.53 0.05
N ASN A 60 -11.85 -3.29 -0.27
CA ASN A 60 -12.97 -2.98 -1.16
C ASN A 60 -12.77 -3.56 -2.56
N ARG A 61 -11.54 -3.52 -3.10
CA ARG A 61 -11.21 -4.13 -4.38
C ARG A 61 -11.30 -5.65 -4.32
N LEU A 62 -10.83 -6.26 -3.24
CA LEU A 62 -10.92 -7.70 -3.01
C LEU A 62 -12.39 -8.16 -2.94
N LYS A 63 -13.23 -7.42 -2.22
CA LYS A 63 -14.68 -7.68 -2.15
C LYS A 63 -15.34 -7.60 -3.52
N LEU A 64 -15.11 -6.50 -4.25
CA LEU A 64 -15.62 -6.34 -5.61
C LEU A 64 -15.15 -7.47 -6.54
N LYS A 65 -13.90 -7.92 -6.39
CA LYS A 65 -13.35 -9.03 -7.16
C LYS A 65 -14.09 -10.34 -6.87
N CYS A 66 -14.32 -10.66 -5.60
CA CYS A 66 -15.10 -11.83 -5.19
C CYS A 66 -16.55 -11.76 -5.69
N ASP A 67 -17.20 -10.59 -5.59
CA ASP A 67 -18.58 -10.41 -6.06
C ASP A 67 -18.73 -10.62 -7.58
N ASN A 68 -17.68 -10.29 -8.35
CA ASN A 68 -17.67 -10.44 -9.81
C ASN A 68 -17.11 -11.78 -10.30
N THR A 69 -16.73 -12.69 -9.40
CA THR A 69 -16.10 -13.97 -9.78
C THR A 69 -16.96 -15.13 -9.27
N ALA A 70 -17.37 -16.03 -10.17
CA ALA A 70 -18.17 -17.20 -9.79
C ALA A 70 -17.36 -18.24 -9.00
N ASN A 71 -16.04 -18.26 -9.21
CA ASN A 71 -15.13 -19.21 -8.57
C ASN A 71 -14.53 -18.62 -7.29
N PRO A 72 -14.27 -19.44 -6.26
CA PRO A 72 -13.57 -18.99 -5.07
C PRO A 72 -12.15 -18.53 -5.41
N VAL A 73 -11.76 -17.38 -4.86
CA VAL A 73 -10.41 -16.83 -5.00
C VAL A 73 -9.55 -17.33 -3.85
N TYR A 74 -8.49 -18.06 -4.15
CA TYR A 74 -7.53 -18.55 -3.17
C TYR A 74 -6.28 -17.70 -3.18
N CYS A 75 -5.81 -17.32 -1.99
CA CYS A 75 -4.61 -16.50 -1.82
C CYS A 75 -3.69 -17.06 -0.73
N ALA A 76 -2.41 -16.70 -0.85
CA ALA A 76 -1.42 -16.80 0.21
C ALA A 76 -1.18 -15.42 0.80
N LEU A 77 -1.13 -15.31 2.12
CA LEU A 77 -0.73 -14.08 2.81
C LEU A 77 0.78 -14.14 3.07
N ILE A 78 1.50 -13.12 2.63
CA ILE A 78 2.92 -12.94 2.89
C ILE A 78 3.09 -11.82 3.90
N MET A 79 3.88 -12.08 4.94
CA MET A 79 4.31 -11.10 5.94
C MET A 79 5.82 -10.93 5.82
N ASP A 80 6.28 -9.69 5.78
CA ASP A 80 7.71 -9.34 5.69
C ASP A 80 8.03 -8.14 6.59
N GLU A 81 9.26 -8.12 7.11
CA GLU A 81 9.77 -7.07 7.98
C GLU A 81 10.89 -6.32 7.28
N VAL A 82 10.66 -5.03 7.05
CA VAL A 82 11.58 -4.18 6.31
C VAL A 82 12.16 -3.13 7.25
N ALA A 83 13.47 -3.12 7.43
CA ALA A 83 14.14 -2.04 8.15
C ALA A 83 13.95 -0.71 7.42
N ILE A 84 13.55 0.33 8.15
CA ILE A 84 13.37 1.69 7.62
C ILE A 84 14.32 2.67 8.31
N ARG A 85 14.62 3.77 7.63
CA ARG A 85 15.46 4.82 8.21
C ARG A 85 14.71 5.53 9.33
N LYS A 86 15.30 5.55 10.53
CA LYS A 86 14.83 6.38 11.65
C LYS A 86 14.88 7.86 11.26
N HIS A 87 13.74 8.44 10.93
CA HIS A 87 13.65 9.83 10.50
C HIS A 87 12.25 10.36 10.74
N VAL A 88 12.15 11.54 11.35
CA VAL A 88 10.89 12.25 11.56
C VAL A 88 10.83 13.45 10.61
N GLU A 89 9.74 13.56 9.86
CA GLU A 89 9.53 14.62 8.89
C GLU A 89 8.16 15.28 9.08
N TRP A 90 8.08 16.60 8.91
CA TRP A 90 6.84 17.38 8.93
C TRP A 90 6.37 17.65 7.50
N ASP A 91 5.16 17.22 7.15
CA ASP A 91 4.61 17.38 5.80
C ASP A 91 3.80 18.68 5.59
N GLY A 92 3.77 19.56 6.59
CA GLY A 92 2.90 20.74 6.61
C GLY A 92 1.61 20.58 7.43
N TYR A 93 1.22 19.34 7.75
CA TYR A 93 -0.03 19.01 8.43
C TYR A 93 0.18 18.09 9.65
N LYS A 94 1.07 17.09 9.55
CA LYS A 94 1.42 16.17 10.63
C LYS A 94 2.88 15.74 10.56
N TYR A 95 3.38 15.25 11.70
CA TYR A 95 4.66 14.57 11.74
C TYR A 95 4.50 13.11 11.29
N HIS A 96 5.48 12.64 10.52
CA HIS A 96 5.62 11.25 10.06
C HIS A 96 6.93 10.66 10.56
N GLY A 97 7.02 9.33 10.63
CA GLY A 97 8.24 8.63 11.08
C GLY A 97 8.15 8.01 12.48
N TYR A 98 6.99 8.15 13.13
CA TYR A 98 6.70 7.48 14.40
C TYR A 98 6.06 6.11 14.17
N VAL A 99 6.06 5.30 15.22
CA VAL A 99 5.31 4.05 15.31
C VAL A 99 3.83 4.36 15.05
N ASP A 100 3.25 3.67 14.07
CA ASP A 100 1.88 3.90 13.58
C ASP A 100 1.30 2.57 13.12
N PHE A 101 0.41 2.02 13.96
CA PHE A 101 -0.34 0.82 13.64
C PHE A 101 -1.68 1.10 12.93
N GLY A 102 -1.90 2.35 12.51
CA GLY A 102 -3.17 2.83 11.98
C GLY A 102 -4.21 3.11 13.06
N ALA A 103 -5.41 3.50 12.63
CA ALA A 103 -6.49 3.93 13.52
C ALA A 103 -7.12 2.83 14.40
N GLN A 104 -6.58 1.61 14.38
CA GLN A 104 -7.10 0.46 15.15
C GLN A 104 -6.37 0.24 16.48
N LEU A 105 -5.26 0.94 16.72
CA LEU A 105 -4.50 0.87 17.97
C LEU A 105 -4.18 2.29 18.44
N ASN A 106 -4.57 2.63 19.67
CA ASN A 106 -4.24 3.91 20.29
C ASN A 106 -2.72 3.99 20.49
N ASN A 107 -2.01 4.60 19.53
CA ASN A 107 -0.61 4.96 19.70
C ASN A 107 -0.52 6.34 20.38
N GLU A 108 -0.35 6.33 21.69
CA GLU A 108 0.08 7.50 22.46
C GLU A 108 1.63 7.60 22.54
N SER A 109 2.36 6.65 21.94
CA SER A 109 3.82 6.64 21.99
C SER A 109 4.45 7.49 20.88
N LEU A 110 5.36 8.38 21.26
CA LEU A 110 6.21 9.18 20.35
C LEU A 110 7.49 8.44 19.96
N GLU A 111 7.40 7.12 19.80
CA GLU A 111 8.54 6.28 19.44
C GLU A 111 8.80 6.35 17.94
N ILE A 112 10.07 6.46 17.56
CA ILE A 112 10.47 6.55 16.14
C ILE A 112 10.43 5.14 15.55
N ALA A 113 9.74 4.97 14.44
CA ALA A 113 9.68 3.68 13.77
C ALA A 113 11.03 3.29 13.16
N THR A 114 11.38 2.03 13.32
CA THR A 114 12.65 1.44 12.88
C THR A 114 12.43 0.36 11.84
N GLU A 115 11.24 -0.21 11.81
CA GLU A 115 10.82 -1.30 10.95
C GLU A 115 9.42 -1.00 10.37
N CYS A 116 9.14 -1.61 9.23
CA CYS A 116 7.83 -1.63 8.60
C CYS A 116 7.41 -3.09 8.42
N LEU A 117 6.34 -3.49 9.08
CA LEU A 117 5.72 -4.81 8.93
C LEU A 117 4.71 -4.74 7.78
N VAL A 118 4.98 -5.45 6.68
CA VAL A 118 4.18 -5.38 5.45
C VAL A 118 3.42 -6.69 5.24
N PHE A 119 2.16 -6.57 4.86
CA PHE A 119 1.29 -7.69 4.50
C PHE A 119 0.92 -7.61 3.01
N LEU A 120 1.31 -8.64 2.26
CA LEU A 120 1.07 -8.77 0.83
C LEU A 120 0.22 -10.00 0.55
N LEU A 121 -0.94 -9.80 -0.06
CA LEU A 121 -1.81 -10.89 -0.49
C LEU A 121 -1.44 -11.31 -1.91
N VAL A 122 -1.15 -12.59 -2.11
CA VAL A 122 -0.75 -13.17 -3.40
C VAL A 122 -1.80 -14.17 -3.85
N SER A 123 -2.35 -13.96 -5.03
CA SER A 123 -3.31 -14.91 -5.59
C SER A 123 -2.63 -16.18 -6.05
N ILE A 124 -3.28 -17.31 -5.78
CA ILE A 124 -2.87 -18.64 -6.23
C ILE A 124 -3.65 -19.01 -7.50
N THR A 125 -4.90 -18.58 -7.58
CA THR A 125 -5.77 -18.82 -8.74
C THR A 125 -5.48 -17.89 -9.92
N GLU A 126 -4.85 -16.74 -9.66
CA GLU A 126 -4.60 -15.70 -10.66
C GLU A 126 -3.21 -15.07 -10.47
N SER A 127 -2.72 -14.35 -11.49
CA SER A 127 -1.42 -13.70 -11.43
C SER A 127 -1.54 -12.25 -10.95
N TRP A 128 -1.70 -12.05 -9.64
CA TRP A 128 -1.61 -10.73 -9.02
C TRP A 128 -1.13 -10.79 -7.57
N LYS A 129 -0.58 -9.65 -7.11
CA LYS A 129 -0.17 -9.41 -5.73
C LYS A 129 -0.72 -8.05 -5.29
N LEU A 130 -1.23 -7.95 -4.07
CA LEU A 130 -1.85 -6.74 -3.56
C LEU A 130 -1.40 -6.46 -2.12
N PRO A 131 -0.70 -5.34 -1.85
CA PRO A 131 -0.43 -4.92 -0.48
C PRO A 131 -1.76 -4.63 0.23
N VAL A 132 -2.00 -5.30 1.35
CA VAL A 132 -3.27 -5.20 2.10
C VAL A 132 -3.13 -4.43 3.40
N ALA A 133 -1.95 -4.46 4.03
CA ALA A 133 -1.66 -3.69 5.21
C ALA A 133 -0.17 -3.40 5.31
N TYR A 134 0.18 -2.33 6.02
CA TYR A 134 1.53 -2.12 6.50
C TYR A 134 1.48 -1.38 7.83
N PHE A 135 2.42 -1.66 8.73
CA PHE A 135 2.46 -1.06 10.05
C PHE A 135 3.87 -0.55 10.33
N LEU A 136 3.97 0.67 10.86
CA LEU A 136 5.25 1.25 11.27
C LEU A 136 5.48 0.90 12.74
N CYS A 137 6.61 0.30 13.06
CA CYS A 137 6.89 -0.21 14.39
C CYS A 137 8.34 -0.02 14.83
N ASP A 138 8.56 -0.11 16.13
CA ASP A 138 9.87 -0.31 16.74
C ASP A 138 9.83 -1.66 17.46
N HIS A 139 10.47 -2.67 16.87
CA HIS A 139 10.64 -4.01 17.44
C HIS A 139 9.36 -4.65 18.03
N LEU A 140 8.58 -5.32 17.18
CA LEU A 140 7.40 -6.06 17.64
C LEU A 140 7.76 -7.39 18.30
N SER A 141 7.07 -7.72 19.41
CA SER A 141 7.09 -9.08 19.96
C SER A 141 6.35 -10.07 19.06
N SER A 142 6.70 -11.35 19.14
CA SER A 142 6.01 -12.41 18.38
C SER A 142 4.51 -12.45 18.65
N MET A 143 4.08 -12.13 19.87
CA MET A 143 2.66 -12.05 20.25
C MET A 143 1.95 -10.89 19.54
N GLN A 144 2.56 -9.71 19.50
CA GLN A 144 1.98 -8.56 18.77
C GLN A 144 1.90 -8.83 17.27
N LYS A 145 2.91 -9.46 16.67
CA LYS A 145 2.88 -9.88 15.27
C LYS A 145 1.72 -10.85 15.01
N GLY A 146 1.54 -11.85 15.89
CA GLY A 146 0.40 -12.78 15.83
C GLY A 146 -0.96 -12.06 15.84
N ASN A 147 -1.14 -11.09 16.73
CA ASN A 147 -2.38 -10.31 16.81
C ASN A 147 -2.64 -9.51 15.51
N LEU A 148 -1.61 -8.91 14.91
CA LEU A 148 -1.75 -8.19 13.64
C LEU A 148 -2.07 -9.13 12.47
N VAL A 149 -1.48 -10.32 12.46
CA VAL A 149 -1.82 -11.38 11.49
C VAL A 149 -3.29 -11.77 11.60
N GLU A 150 -3.78 -12.04 12.82
CA GLU A 150 -5.18 -12.40 13.06
C GLU A 150 -6.13 -11.31 12.56
N GLN A 151 -5.89 -10.05 12.92
CA GLN A 151 -6.70 -8.92 12.44
C GLN A 151 -6.70 -8.79 10.91
N CYS A 152 -5.55 -8.95 10.27
CA CYS A 152 -5.46 -8.96 8.81
C CYS A 152 -6.28 -10.10 8.20
N LEU A 153 -6.16 -11.32 8.73
CA LEU A 153 -6.89 -12.49 8.25
C LEU A 153 -8.40 -12.33 8.41
N GLU A 154 -8.88 -11.82 9.55
CA GLU A 154 -10.30 -11.53 9.77
C GLU A 154 -10.85 -10.56 8.72
N GLN A 155 -10.13 -9.45 8.48
CA GLN A 155 -10.55 -8.46 7.48
C GLN A 155 -10.52 -9.02 6.06
N ILE A 156 -9.51 -9.81 5.70
CA ILE A 156 -9.43 -10.42 4.36
C ILE A 156 -10.53 -11.47 4.17
N HIS A 157 -10.79 -12.32 5.16
CA HIS A 157 -11.85 -13.32 5.08
C HIS A 157 -13.24 -12.67 4.94
N SER A 158 -13.44 -11.49 5.54
CA SER A 158 -14.69 -10.72 5.37
C SER A 158 -14.97 -10.28 3.92
N THR A 159 -13.96 -10.29 3.04
CA THR A 159 -14.13 -9.96 1.62
C THR A 159 -14.52 -11.18 0.76
N GLY A 160 -14.58 -12.39 1.34
CA GLY A 160 -14.87 -13.63 0.61
C GLY A 160 -13.63 -14.36 0.04
N ILE A 161 -12.43 -13.85 0.30
CA ILE A 161 -11.18 -14.52 -0.10
C ILE A 161 -10.87 -15.66 0.85
N LYS A 162 -10.35 -16.76 0.30
CA LYS A 162 -9.85 -17.89 1.07
C LYS A 162 -8.34 -17.84 1.17
N VAL A 163 -7.81 -17.51 2.35
CA VAL A 163 -6.37 -17.57 2.61
C VAL A 163 -6.00 -18.99 3.00
N VAL A 164 -5.09 -19.62 2.25
CA VAL A 164 -4.72 -21.04 2.46
C VAL A 164 -3.34 -21.22 3.07
N SER A 165 -2.51 -20.18 3.04
CA SER A 165 -1.19 -20.20 3.64
C SER A 165 -0.77 -18.82 4.12
N LEU A 166 0.04 -18.82 5.18
CA LEU A 166 0.78 -17.67 5.66
C LEU A 166 2.27 -17.95 5.47
N THR A 167 2.99 -17.03 4.85
CA THR A 167 4.44 -17.10 4.69
C THR A 167 5.07 -15.90 5.38
N PHE A 168 5.95 -16.16 6.35
CA PHE A 168 6.77 -15.13 6.96
C PHE A 168 8.15 -15.15 6.29
N MET A 169 8.53 -14.04 5.67
CA MET A 169 9.87 -13.86 5.14
C MET A 169 10.70 -13.16 6.21
N MET A 170 11.74 -13.84 6.69
CA MET A 170 12.72 -13.26 7.59
C MET A 170 14.00 -13.05 6.79
N ALA A 171 14.38 -11.81 6.54
CA ALA A 171 15.70 -11.52 5.97
C ALA A 171 16.75 -11.78 7.06
N VAL A 172 17.41 -12.94 7.01
CA VAL A 172 18.63 -13.15 7.79
C VAL A 172 19.70 -12.25 7.19
N LEU A 173 20.01 -11.15 7.88
CA LEU A 173 21.25 -10.43 7.61
C LEU A 173 22.40 -11.37 7.96
N GLN A 174 23.02 -11.97 6.93
CA GLN A 174 24.34 -12.55 7.08
C GLN A 174 25.28 -11.41 7.47
N THR A 175 25.69 -11.41 8.74
CA THR A 175 26.78 -10.59 9.29
C THR A 175 28.12 -11.07 8.79
#